data_AF-N4WT94-F1
#
_entry.id   AF-N4WT94-F1
#
_cell.length_a   1.000
_cell.length_b   1.000
_cell.length_c   1.000
_cell.angle_alpha   90.00
_cell.angle_beta   90.00
_cell.angle_gamma   90.00
#
_symmetry.space_group_name_H-M   'P 1'
#
loop_
_entity.id
_entity.type
_entity.pdbx_description
1 polymer ?
#
loop_
_entity_poly.entity_id
_entity_poly.type
_entity_poly.pdbx_seq_one_letter_code
_entity_poly.pdbx_strand_id
1 'polypeptide(L)'
;MSEDNENFNDMSFRSPRKDGTPVNTMSVILYYIGWLIIGLGLITGLVLATDYHQFILPQFLLWAGPCMISGIFFFALGEIVKQLTIINHRLHDQTFSSDGEQEKS
;
A
#
# COMPACT_ATOMS: atom_id res chain seq x y z
N MET A 1 -36.46 18.12 3.65
CA MET A 1 -36.41 16.69 4.03
C MET A 1 -35.19 16.12 3.31
N SER A 2 -34.02 16.69 3.61
CA SER A 2 -32.99 16.22 4.57
C SER A 2 -32.04 15.23 3.89
N GLU A 3 -31.02 15.84 3.30
CA GLU A 3 -29.87 15.33 2.57
C GLU A 3 -28.84 14.68 3.52
N ASP A 4 -29.23 13.61 4.21
CA ASP A 4 -28.36 12.93 5.18
C ASP A 4 -27.74 11.65 4.59
N ASN A 5 -27.03 11.74 3.46
CA ASN A 5 -26.37 10.56 2.87
C ASN A 5 -24.96 10.79 2.27
N GLU A 6 -24.34 11.95 2.50
CA GLU A 6 -23.00 12.23 1.93
C GLU A 6 -21.84 12.15 2.93
N ASN A 7 -22.09 11.90 4.22
CA ASN A 7 -21.07 12.05 5.26
C ASN A 7 -20.39 10.76 5.74
N PHE A 8 -20.56 9.62 5.06
CA PHE A 8 -19.91 8.36 5.47
C PHE A 8 -18.67 7.97 4.65
N ASN A 9 -18.36 8.71 3.58
CA ASN A 9 -17.15 8.50 2.78
C ASN A 9 -15.95 9.35 3.24
N ASP A 10 -16.12 10.21 4.25
CA ASP A 10 -15.06 11.10 4.74
C ASP A 10 -14.33 10.59 6.00
N MET A 11 -14.26 9.27 6.18
CA MET A 11 -13.18 8.69 6.99
C MET A 11 -11.93 8.53 6.13
N SER A 12 -11.50 9.67 5.58
CA SER A 12 -10.17 9.83 5.02
C SER A 12 -9.17 9.81 6.19
N PHE A 13 -8.72 8.62 6.57
CA PHE A 13 -7.43 8.45 7.25
C PHE A 13 -6.30 8.79 6.24
N ARG A 14 -6.37 9.98 5.65
CA ARG A 14 -5.29 10.62 4.91
C ARG A 14 -4.45 11.32 5.97
N SER A 15 -3.44 10.63 6.48
CA SER A 15 -2.30 11.39 7.00
C SER A 15 -1.75 12.20 5.83
N PRO A 16 -1.79 13.54 5.87
CA PRO A 16 -1.19 14.34 4.82
C PRO A 16 0.31 14.06 4.88
N ARG A 17 0.88 13.40 3.88
CA ARG A 17 2.34 13.45 3.69
C ARG A 17 2.68 14.91 3.42
N LYS A 18 3.68 15.41 4.16
CA LYS A 18 4.11 16.81 4.27
C LYS A 18 4.66 17.39 2.96
N ASP A 19 4.59 16.63 1.87
CA ASP A 19 5.32 16.80 0.63
C ASP A 19 4.41 17.25 -0.55
N GLY A 20 3.11 17.48 -0.32
CA GLY A 20 2.20 18.04 -1.33
C GLY A 20 1.93 17.15 -2.55
N THR A 21 2.36 15.88 -2.52
CA THR A 21 2.15 14.93 -3.62
C THR A 21 0.81 14.20 -3.47
N PRO A 22 0.13 13.89 -4.59
CA PRO A 22 -1.13 13.15 -4.54
C PRO A 22 -0.89 11.78 -3.90
N VAL A 23 -1.58 11.52 -2.80
CA VAL A 23 -1.55 10.22 -2.12
C VAL A 23 -2.14 9.18 -3.09
N ASN A 24 -1.29 8.31 -3.65
CA ASN A 24 -1.77 7.25 -4.52
C ASN A 24 -2.43 6.14 -3.66
N THR A 25 -3.76 6.07 -3.73
CA THR A 25 -4.58 5.06 -3.05
C THR A 25 -4.08 3.63 -3.31
N MET A 26 -3.57 3.35 -4.51
CA MET A 26 -3.03 2.02 -4.85
C MET A 26 -1.82 1.66 -3.99
N SER A 27 -0.89 2.59 -3.77
CA SER A 27 0.29 2.34 -2.92
C SER A 27 -0.09 2.06 -1.47
N VAL A 28 -1.13 2.73 -0.97
CA VAL A 28 -1.66 2.55 0.38
C VAL A 28 -2.34 1.17 0.52
N ILE A 29 -3.12 0.76 -0.48
CA ILE A 29 -3.75 -0.57 -0.51
C ILE A 29 -2.69 -1.67 -0.52
N LEU A 30 -1.65 -1.56 -1.36
CA LEU A 30 -0.54 -2.53 -1.37
C LEU A 30 0.18 -2.62 -0.02
N TYR A 31 0.34 -1.49 0.67
CA TYR A 31 0.93 -1.46 2.01
C TYR A 31 0.08 -2.24 3.02
N TYR A 32 -1.23 -2.01 3.05
CA TYR A 32 -2.14 -2.74 3.94
C TYR A 32 -2.22 -4.23 3.60
N ILE A 33 -2.25 -4.59 2.32
CA ILE A 33 -2.23 -5.99 1.87
C ILE A 33 -0.95 -6.69 2.34
N GLY A 34 0.21 -6.04 2.20
CA GLY A 34 1.49 -6.58 2.67
C GLY A 34 1.47 -6.90 4.17
N TRP A 35 0.98 -5.97 4.99
CA TRP A 35 0.83 -6.20 6.43
C TRP A 35 -0.19 -7.29 6.76
N LEU A 36 -1.30 -7.36 6.02
CA LEU A 36 -2.33 -8.36 6.21
C LEU A 36 -1.81 -9.76 5.90
N ILE A 37 -1.01 -9.92 4.84
CA ILE A 37 -0.38 -11.19 4.47
C ILE A 37 0.60 -11.65 5.57
N ILE A 38 1.43 -10.74 6.10
CA ILE A 38 2.36 -11.06 7.19
C ILE A 38 1.60 -11.45 8.44
N GLY A 39 0.60 -10.65 8.83
CA GLY A 39 -0.23 -10.90 10.00
C GLY A 39 -0.96 -12.23 9.92
N LEU A 40 -1.61 -12.53 8.79
CA LEU A 40 -2.27 -13.81 8.56
C LEU A 40 -1.27 -14.97 8.61
N GLY A 41 -0.11 -14.84 7.98
CA GLY A 41 0.92 -15.89 8.01
C GLY A 41 1.46 -16.19 9.40
N LEU A 42 1.61 -15.16 10.25
CA LEU A 42 2.01 -15.35 11.64
C LEU A 42 0.91 -16.02 12.46
N ILE A 43 -0.36 -15.60 12.28
CA ILE A 43 -1.49 -16.19 13.00
C ILE A 43 -1.70 -17.66 12.59
N THR A 44 -1.77 -17.93 11.29
CA THR A 44 -1.97 -19.30 10.78
C THR A 44 -0.78 -20.20 11.12
N GLY A 45 0.44 -19.68 11.00
CA GLY A 45 1.64 -20.38 11.42
C GLY A 45 1.59 -20.74 12.91
N LEU A 46 1.14 -19.83 13.77
CA LEU A 46 1.05 -20.07 15.21
C LEU A 46 -0.05 -21.09 15.57
N VAL A 47 -1.25 -20.94 14.99
CA VAL A 47 -2.38 -21.85 15.22
C VAL A 47 -2.06 -23.27 14.76
N LEU A 48 -1.48 -23.42 13.57
CA LEU A 48 -1.09 -24.74 13.06
C LEU A 48 0.08 -25.32 13.87
N ALA A 49 1.03 -24.49 14.29
CA ALA A 49 2.15 -24.96 15.11
C ALA A 49 1.67 -25.48 16.48
N THR A 50 0.62 -24.91 17.07
CA THR A 50 0.07 -25.39 18.35
C THR A 50 -0.52 -26.81 18.26
N ASP A 51 -1.06 -27.20 17.10
CA ASP A 51 -1.60 -28.56 16.89
C ASP A 51 -0.49 -29.62 16.78
N TYR A 52 0.72 -29.24 16.36
CA TYR A 52 1.88 -30.15 16.21
C TYR A 52 2.92 -29.91 17.31
N HIS A 53 2.63 -30.34 18.54
CA HIS A 53 3.49 -30.13 19.73
C HIS A 53 4.97 -30.54 19.58
N GLN A 54 5.30 -31.50 18.71
CA GLN A 54 6.68 -31.93 18.47
C GLN A 54 7.40 -31.17 17.34
N PHE A 55 6.67 -30.42 16.52
CA PHE A 55 7.19 -29.75 15.31
C PHE A 55 6.79 -28.27 15.22
N ILE A 56 6.54 -27.63 16.36
CA ILE A 56 6.09 -26.24 16.47
C ILE A 56 6.95 -25.30 15.63
N LEU A 57 8.28 -25.36 15.82
CA LEU A 57 9.23 -24.43 15.20
C LEU A 57 9.37 -24.60 13.67
N PRO A 58 9.60 -25.81 13.13
CA PRO A 58 9.65 -26.00 11.68
C PRO A 58 8.29 -25.78 11.00
N GLN A 59 7.17 -26.16 11.62
CA GLN A 59 5.85 -25.94 11.06
C GLN A 59 5.50 -24.44 11.03
N PHE A 60 5.80 -23.71 12.09
CA PHE A 60 5.65 -22.26 12.13
C PHE A 60 6.46 -21.59 11.02
N LEU A 61 7.74 -21.95 10.87
CA LEU A 61 8.61 -21.35 9.87
C LEU A 61 8.16 -21.65 8.43
N LEU A 62 7.62 -22.85 8.19
CA LEU A 62 7.08 -23.24 6.88
C LEU A 62 5.90 -22.37 6.44
N TRP A 63 5.07 -21.91 7.38
CA TRP A 63 3.93 -21.04 7.09
C TRP A 63 4.28 -19.55 7.18
N ALA A 64 4.99 -19.13 8.22
CA ALA A 64 5.35 -17.74 8.44
C ALA A 64 6.41 -17.24 7.44
N GLY A 65 7.34 -18.10 7.02
CA GLY A 65 8.45 -17.74 6.13
C GLY A 65 8.00 -17.23 4.77
N PRO A 66 7.25 -18.03 3.98
CA PRO A 66 6.72 -17.58 2.68
C PRO A 66 5.83 -16.36 2.78
N CYS A 67 5.00 -16.24 3.83
CA CYS A 67 4.16 -15.08 4.07
C CYS A 67 4.97 -13.81 4.37
N MET A 68 6.06 -13.92 5.14
CA MET A 68 7.01 -12.82 5.36
C MET A 68 7.64 -12.35 4.06
N ILE A 69 8.16 -13.28 3.25
CA ILE A 69 8.79 -12.95 1.96
C ILE A 69 7.78 -12.28 1.02
N SER A 70 6.58 -12.84 0.91
CA SER A 70 5.50 -12.30 0.08
C SER A 70 5.06 -10.90 0.55
N GLY A 71 4.89 -10.70 1.86
CA GLY A 71 4.51 -9.40 2.42
C GLY A 71 5.55 -8.32 2.16
N ILE A 72 6.84 -8.65 2.33
CA ILE A 72 7.95 -7.73 2.00
C ILE A 72 7.95 -7.41 0.49
N PHE A 73 7.68 -8.38 -0.37
CA PHE A 73 7.57 -8.17 -1.81
C PHE A 73 6.45 -7.19 -2.16
N PHE A 74 5.25 -7.34 -1.58
CA PHE A 74 4.14 -6.39 -1.78
C PHE A 74 4.45 -4.99 -1.25
N PHE A 75 5.18 -4.90 -0.14
CA PHE A 75 5.65 -3.62 0.39
C PHE A 75 6.58 -2.91 -0.60
N ALA A 76 7.55 -3.64 -1.17
CA ALA A 76 8.45 -3.10 -2.18
C ALA A 76 7.70 -2.65 -3.44
N LEU A 77 6.72 -3.44 -3.91
CA LEU A 77 5.86 -3.04 -5.02
C LEU A 77 5.07 -1.76 -4.72
N GLY A 78 4.54 -1.60 -3.51
CA GLY A 78 3.85 -0.38 -3.09
C GLY A 78 4.73 0.87 -3.18
N GLU A 79 5.99 0.76 -2.76
CA GLU A 79 6.98 1.85 -2.89
C GLU A 79 7.33 2.15 -4.35
N ILE A 80 7.51 1.13 -5.21
CA ILE A 80 7.77 1.32 -6.64
C ILE A 80 6.61 2.05 -7.31
N VAL A 81 5.36 1.65 -7.05
CA VAL A 81 4.15 2.29 -7.61
C VAL A 81 4.06 3.75 -7.16
N LYS A 82 4.37 4.04 -5.89
CA LYS A 82 4.40 5.40 -5.37
C LYS A 82 5.43 6.25 -6.13
N GLN A 83 6.64 5.76 -6.32
CA GLN A 83 7.68 6.48 -7.06
C GLN A 83 7.27 6.73 -8.52
N LEU A 84 6.72 5.72 -9.19
CA LEU A 84 6.25 5.85 -10.58
C LEU A 84 5.16 6.91 -10.71
N THR A 85 4.27 7.01 -9.72
CA THR A 85 3.21 8.04 -9.70
C THR A 85 3.77 9.44 -9.59
N ILE A 86 4.79 9.63 -8.75
CA ILE A 86 5.46 10.93 -8.59
C ILE A 86 6.17 11.33 -9.89
N ILE A 87 6.84 10.38 -10.54
CA ILE A 87 7.51 10.61 -11.83
C ILE A 87 6.50 11.01 -12.90
N ASN A 88 5.40 10.26 -13.02
CA ASN A 88 4.35 10.54 -14.01
C ASN A 88 3.72 11.92 -13.82
N HIS A 89 3.47 12.32 -12.57
CA HIS A 89 2.95 13.67 -12.28
C HIS A 89 3.91 14.76 -12.72
N ARG A 90 5.21 14.62 -12.41
CA ARG A 90 6.23 15.61 -12.80
C ARG A 90 6.40 15.72 -14.31
N LEU A 91 6.32 14.61 -15.03
CA LEU A 91 6.36 14.60 -16.50
C LEU A 91 5.17 15.36 -17.10
N HIS A 92 3.96 15.11 -16.59
CA HIS A 92 2.75 15.76 -17.07
C HIS A 92 2.77 17.29 -16.85
N ASP A 93 3.28 17.75 -15.70
CA ASP A 93 3.41 19.19 -15.39
C ASP A 93 4.42 19.90 -16.31
N GLN A 94 5.48 19.21 -16.72
CA GLN A 94 6.50 19.76 -17.63
C GLN A 94 5.98 19.89 -19.07
N THR A 95 5.15 18.95 -19.53
CA THR A 95 4.56 19.02 -20.88
C THR A 95 3.60 20.20 -21.00
N PHE A 96 2.76 20.43 -20.00
CA PHE A 96 1.81 21.56 -20.01
C PHE A 96 2.47 22.94 -19.83
N SER A 97 3.62 23.00 -19.15
CA SER A 97 4.36 24.27 -19.03
C SER A 97 5.04 24.67 -20.34
N SER A 98 5.41 23.70 -21.19
CA SER A 98 6.07 23.97 -22.47
C SER A 98 5.12 24.48 -23.56
N ASP A 99 3.82 24.14 -23.49
CA ASP A 99 2.81 24.61 -24.46
C ASP A 99 2.28 26.00 -24.14
N GLY A 100 2.36 26.44 -22.88
CA GLY A 100 1.90 27.77 -22.44
C GLY A 100 2.86 28.93 -22.73
N GLU A 101 4.12 28.65 -23.05
CA GLU A 101 5.12 29.69 -23.39
C GLU A 101 5.16 30.05 -24.88
N GLN A 102 4.52 29.28 -25.77
CA GLN A 102 4.49 29.61 -27.20
C GLN A 102 3.33 30.54 -27.63
N GLU A 103 2.33 30.78 -26.78
CA GLU A 103 1.18 31.64 -27.11
C GLU A 103 1.36 33.13 -26.71
N LYS A 104 2.59 33.55 -26.36
CA LYS A 104 2.86 34.94 -25.93
C LYS A 104 3.99 35.65 -26.67
N SER A 105 4.56 35.06 -27.71
CA SER A 105 5.61 35.73 -28.50
C SER A 105 5.18 36.08 -29.93
#